data_AF-A0A1I9YU03-F1
#
_entry.id   AF-A0A1I9YU03-F1
#
_cell.length_a   1.000
_cell.length_b   1.000
_cell.length_c   1.000
_cell.angle_alpha   90.00
_cell.angle_beta   90.00
_cell.angle_gamma   90.00
#
_symmetry.space_group_name_H-M   'P 1'
#
loop_
_entity.id
_entity.type
_entity.pdbx_description
1 polymer ?
#
loop_
_entity_poly.entity_id
_entity_poly.type
_entity_poly.pdbx_seq_one_letter_code
_entity_poly.pdbx_strand_id
1 'polypeptide(L)'
;MPSGRRKAIPPDSLMQLRQRLDRLPHKSPERAARVGAVADLYGVSATSVYRPLHQLQQPHSAHRAGYGKPRVLKQPELERYCEVIAALKVIIRVRARRQFQLVLAGNRVERRFVRFQMPVATHSGRLSLGMGRPQ
;
A
#
# COMPACT_ATOMS: atom_id res chain seq x y z
N MET A 1 -8.18 -2.06 27.79
CA MET A 1 -8.13 -1.13 26.65
C MET A 1 -8.98 -1.69 25.52
N PRO A 2 -10.12 -1.10 25.12
CA PRO A 2 -10.88 -1.67 24.01
C PRO A 2 -10.12 -1.34 22.73
N SER A 3 -9.60 -2.38 22.09
CA SER A 3 -9.04 -2.37 20.74
C SER A 3 -9.95 -1.54 19.82
N GLY A 4 -9.39 -0.56 19.11
CA GLY A 4 -10.08 0.37 18.22
C GLY A 4 -10.83 -0.31 17.07
N ARG A 5 -11.94 -0.97 17.40
CA ARG A 5 -12.87 -1.59 16.46
C ARG A 5 -13.55 -0.41 15.74
N ARG A 6 -13.13 -0.15 14.50
CA ARG A 6 -13.69 0.94 13.69
C ARG A 6 -15.22 0.82 13.72
N LYS A 7 -15.91 1.95 13.90
CA LYS A 7 -17.38 2.03 13.76
C LYS A 7 -17.72 1.67 12.32
N ALA A 8 -17.93 0.39 12.06
CA ALA A 8 -18.22 -0.17 10.74
C ALA A 8 -19.69 -0.56 10.70
N ILE A 9 -20.39 -0.14 9.64
CA ILE A 9 -21.79 -0.51 9.43
C ILE A 9 -21.83 -2.00 9.05
N PRO A 10 -22.70 -2.81 9.66
CA PRO A 10 -22.88 -4.20 9.26
C PRO A 10 -23.24 -4.35 7.77
N PRO A 11 -22.74 -5.39 7.08
CA PRO A 11 -22.97 -5.59 5.65
C PRO A 11 -24.45 -5.78 5.31
N ASP A 12 -25.21 -6.46 6.18
CA ASP A 12 -26.65 -6.68 5.99
C ASP A 12 -27.44 -5.35 6.02
N SER A 13 -27.09 -4.47 6.95
CA SER A 13 -27.69 -3.14 7.06
C SER A 13 -27.42 -2.28 5.82
N LEU A 14 -26.23 -2.41 5.21
CA LEU A 14 -25.89 -1.74 3.96
C LEU A 14 -26.67 -2.31 2.76
N MET A 15 -26.88 -3.63 2.71
CA MET A 15 -27.72 -4.27 1.69
C MET A 15 -29.18 -3.84 1.78
N GLN A 16 -29.75 -3.82 2.98
CA GLN A 16 -31.12 -3.34 3.20
C GLN A 16 -31.27 -1.87 2.81
N LEU A 17 -30.31 -1.01 3.19
CA LEU A 17 -30.29 0.39 2.78
C LEU A 17 -30.26 0.50 1.25
N ARG A 18 -29.42 -0.31 0.58
CA ARG A 18 -29.31 -0.31 -0.88
C ARG A 18 -30.64 -0.65 -1.55
N GLN A 19 -31.28 -1.75 -1.16
CA GLN A 19 -32.59 -2.16 -1.69
C GLN A 19 -33.66 -1.07 -1.52
N ARG A 20 -33.63 -0.34 -0.39
CA ARG A 20 -34.54 0.77 -0.14
C ARG A 20 -34.24 2.00 -1.02
N LEU A 21 -32.96 2.23 -1.34
CA LEU A 21 -32.53 3.31 -2.23
C LEU A 21 -32.79 3.03 -3.70
N ASP A 22 -32.81 1.76 -4.12
CA ASP A 22 -33.10 1.33 -5.50
C ASP A 22 -34.58 1.53 -5.87
N ARG A 23 -35.47 1.59 -4.88
CA ARG A 23 -36.91 1.90 -5.07
C ARG A 23 -37.20 3.40 -5.25
N LEU A 24 -36.20 4.26 -5.08
CA LEU A 24 -36.35 5.71 -5.13
C LEU A 24 -35.72 6.28 -6.40
N PRO A 25 -36.31 7.34 -7.00
CA PRO A 25 -35.68 8.06 -8.11
C PRO A 25 -34.30 8.58 -7.72
N HIS A 26 -33.33 8.52 -8.64
CA HIS A 26 -31.94 8.88 -8.37
C HIS A 26 -31.75 10.32 -7.84
N LYS A 27 -32.63 11.25 -8.25
CA LYS A 27 -32.58 12.68 -7.87
C LYS A 27 -33.47 13.04 -6.67
N SER A 28 -34.09 12.07 -5.99
CA SER A 28 -35.01 12.40 -4.89
C SER A 28 -34.26 12.86 -3.63
N PRO A 29 -34.74 13.91 -2.94
CA PRO A 29 -34.14 14.36 -1.68
C PRO A 29 -34.28 13.29 -0.56
N GLU A 30 -35.27 12.41 -0.68
CA GLU A 30 -35.49 11.30 0.25
C GLU A 30 -34.30 10.33 0.32
N ARG A 31 -33.51 10.18 -0.76
CA ARG A 31 -32.28 9.37 -0.72
C ARG A 31 -31.29 9.92 0.31
N ALA A 32 -31.09 11.24 0.34
CA ALA A 32 -30.17 11.87 1.29
C ALA A 32 -30.67 11.74 2.73
N ALA A 33 -31.98 11.91 2.96
CA ALA A 33 -32.59 11.72 4.28
C ALA A 33 -32.41 10.30 4.82
N ARG A 34 -32.61 9.27 3.98
CA ARG A 34 -32.43 7.86 4.39
C ARG A 34 -30.97 7.52 4.69
N VAL A 35 -30.02 8.06 3.93
CA VAL A 35 -28.59 7.88 4.21
C VAL A 35 -28.20 8.59 5.51
N GLY A 36 -28.75 9.80 5.76
CA GLY A 36 -28.56 10.53 7.01
C GLY A 36 -29.04 9.75 8.23
N ALA A 37 -30.28 9.23 8.19
CA ALA A 37 -30.84 8.44 9.28
C ALA A 37 -29.99 7.20 9.64
N VAL A 38 -29.39 6.54 8.65
CA VAL A 38 -28.47 5.41 8.88
C VAL A 38 -27.12 5.88 9.43
N ALA A 39 -26.62 7.01 8.95
CA ALA A 39 -25.39 7.62 9.47
C ALA A 39 -25.52 7.93 10.97
N ASP A 40 -26.65 8.51 11.36
CA ASP A 40 -26.97 8.84 12.75
C ASP A 40 -27.11 7.58 13.61
N LEU A 41 -27.81 6.55 13.11
CA LEU A 41 -28.00 5.27 13.82
C LEU A 41 -26.68 4.59 14.21
N TYR A 42 -25.68 4.62 13.33
CA TYR A 42 -24.37 4.02 13.59
C TYR A 42 -23.32 5.02 14.11
N GLY A 43 -23.70 6.29 14.30
CA GLY A 43 -22.80 7.35 14.75
C GLY A 43 -21.59 7.55 13.83
N VAL A 44 -21.82 7.50 12.51
CA VAL A 44 -20.83 7.71 11.45
C VAL A 44 -21.23 8.86 10.54
N SER A 45 -20.30 9.39 9.74
CA SER A 45 -20.64 10.43 8.75
C SER A 45 -21.38 9.84 7.55
N ALA A 46 -22.20 10.64 6.88
CA ALA A 46 -22.86 10.25 5.62
C ALA A 46 -21.85 9.77 4.55
N THR A 47 -20.65 10.37 4.50
CA THR A 47 -19.56 9.94 3.61
C THR A 47 -19.07 8.52 3.92
N SER A 48 -19.11 8.11 5.19
CA SER A 48 -18.79 6.76 5.62
C SER A 48 -19.85 5.73 5.21
N VAL A 49 -21.09 6.15 4.95
CA VAL A 49 -22.17 5.32 4.39
C VAL A 49 -22.05 5.22 2.86
N TYR A 50 -21.79 6.34 2.17
CA TYR A 50 -21.67 6.35 0.71
C TYR A 50 -20.49 5.53 0.17
N ARG A 51 -19.35 5.53 0.88
CA ARG A 51 -18.17 4.75 0.48
C ARG A 51 -18.47 3.25 0.29
N PRO A 52 -18.97 2.53 1.30
CA PRO A 52 -19.30 1.12 1.14
C PRO A 52 -20.49 0.90 0.18
N LEU A 53 -21.49 1.80 0.14
CA LEU A 53 -22.57 1.71 -0.86
C LEU A 53 -22.07 1.74 -2.30
N HIS A 54 -21.01 2.51 -2.59
CA HIS A 54 -20.39 2.56 -3.91
C HIS A 54 -19.51 1.32 -4.17
N GLN A 55 -18.80 0.83 -3.15
CA GLN A 55 -17.99 -0.39 -3.27
C GLN A 55 -18.83 -1.63 -3.57
N LEU A 56 -20.05 -1.70 -3.04
CA LEU A 56 -21.00 -2.79 -3.33
C LEU A 56 -21.43 -2.85 -4.81
N GLN A 57 -21.34 -1.74 -5.55
CA GLN A 57 -21.67 -1.71 -6.98
C GLN A 57 -20.55 -2.23 -7.88
N GLN A 58 -19.34 -2.36 -7.33
CA GLN A 58 -18.20 -2.80 -8.09
C GLN A 58 -17.94 -4.26 -7.73
N PRO A 59 -18.00 -5.20 -8.70
CA PRO A 59 -17.50 -6.54 -8.44
C PRO A 59 -16.05 -6.38 -7.98
N HIS A 60 -15.80 -6.71 -6.71
CA HIS A 60 -14.45 -6.61 -6.18
C HIS A 60 -13.59 -7.57 -6.98
N SER A 61 -12.57 -7.04 -7.66
CA SER A 61 -11.61 -7.90 -8.34
C SER A 61 -11.01 -8.82 -7.29
N ALA A 62 -11.38 -10.11 -7.28
CA ALA A 62 -10.82 -11.12 -6.38
C ALA A 62 -9.29 -11.20 -6.49
N HIS A 63 -8.80 -10.74 -7.62
CA HIS A 63 -7.43 -10.85 -8.06
C HIS A 63 -6.87 -9.46 -8.35
N ARG A 64 -5.64 -9.20 -7.93
CA ARG A 64 -4.91 -8.00 -8.37
C ARG A 64 -4.75 -8.03 -9.89
N ALA A 65 -4.59 -6.86 -10.51
CA ALA A 65 -4.40 -6.72 -11.97
C ALA A 65 -3.25 -7.59 -12.56
N GLY A 66 -2.30 -8.05 -11.75
CA GLY A 66 -1.21 -8.95 -12.15
C GLY A 66 -1.38 -10.41 -11.70
N TYR A 67 -2.57 -10.84 -11.33
CA TYR A 67 -2.82 -12.23 -10.94
C TYR A 67 -2.57 -13.19 -12.11
N GLY A 68 -1.89 -14.31 -11.83
CA GLY A 68 -1.47 -15.28 -12.84
C GLY A 68 -0.22 -14.89 -13.64
N LYS A 69 0.35 -13.70 -13.47
CA LYS A 69 1.59 -13.30 -14.14
C LYS A 69 2.80 -13.52 -13.22
N PRO A 70 3.82 -14.32 -13.63
CA PRO A 70 5.06 -14.45 -12.88
C PRO A 70 5.71 -13.08 -12.71
N ARG A 71 6.07 -12.71 -11.47
CA ARG A 71 6.81 -11.48 -11.19
C ARG A 71 8.32 -11.67 -11.37
N VAL A 72 8.70 -12.44 -12.38
CA VAL A 72 10.11 -12.70 -12.69
C VAL A 72 10.58 -11.57 -13.59
N LEU A 73 11.38 -10.66 -13.03
CA LEU A 73 12.05 -9.62 -13.79
C LEU A 73 13.24 -10.23 -14.51
N LYS A 74 13.48 -9.82 -15.76
CA LYS A 74 14.69 -10.21 -16.48
C LYS A 74 15.91 -9.56 -15.80
N GLN A 75 17.05 -10.22 -15.79
CA GLN A 75 18.29 -9.69 -15.19
C GLN A 75 18.62 -8.23 -15.58
N PRO A 76 18.57 -7.81 -16.86
CA PRO A 76 18.86 -6.41 -17.22
C PRO A 76 17.83 -5.41 -16.66
N GLU A 77 16.58 -5.84 -16.46
CA GLU A 77 15.55 -4.99 -15.85
C GLU A 77 15.83 -4.82 -14.36
N LEU A 78 16.24 -5.90 -13.68
CA LEU A 78 16.62 -5.86 -12.27
C LEU A 78 17.84 -4.94 -12.04
N GLU A 79 18.86 -5.03 -12.89
CA GLU A 79 20.06 -4.20 -12.81
C GLU A 79 19.70 -2.71 -12.96
N ARG A 80 18.88 -2.36 -13.96
CA ARG A 80 18.38 -1.00 -14.14
C ARG A 80 17.56 -0.51 -12.93
N TYR A 81 16.73 -1.36 -12.32
CA TYR A 81 16.01 -1.00 -11.09
C TYR A 81 16.96 -0.75 -9.92
N CYS A 82 18.00 -1.58 -9.78
CA CYS A 82 19.02 -1.41 -8.74
C CYS A 82 19.78 -0.08 -8.90
N GLU A 83 20.10 0.31 -10.13
CA GLU A 83 20.73 1.61 -10.43
C GLU A 83 19.86 2.79 -10.01
N VAL A 84 18.57 2.78 -10.38
CA VAL A 84 17.61 3.83 -10.01
C VAL A 84 17.46 3.91 -8.49
N ILE A 85 17.33 2.78 -7.81
CA ILE A 85 17.23 2.73 -6.35
C ILE A 85 18.51 3.23 -5.69
N ALA A 86 19.70 2.88 -6.22
CA ALA A 86 20.98 3.36 -5.71
C ALA A 86 21.10 4.88 -5.86
N ALA A 87 20.74 5.43 -7.02
CA ALA A 87 20.71 6.87 -7.26
C ALA A 87 19.75 7.59 -6.30
N LEU A 88 18.52 7.08 -6.14
CA LEU A 88 17.54 7.63 -5.21
C LEU A 88 18.04 7.56 -3.75
N LYS A 89 18.66 6.45 -3.34
CA LYS A 89 19.27 6.32 -2.01
C LYS A 89 20.37 7.35 -1.77
N VAL A 90 21.20 7.64 -2.77
CA VAL A 90 22.23 8.69 -2.69
C VAL A 90 21.57 10.07 -2.52
N ILE A 91 20.58 10.39 -3.34
CA ILE A 91 19.86 11.68 -3.27
C ILE A 91 19.18 11.86 -1.91
N ILE A 92 18.44 10.85 -1.44
CA ILE A 92 17.77 10.87 -0.12
C ILE A 92 18.80 11.00 1.01
N ARG A 93 19.94 10.28 0.92
CA ARG A 93 21.02 10.38 1.92
C ARG A 93 21.66 11.77 1.94
N VAL A 94 21.90 12.38 0.79
CA VAL A 94 22.42 13.76 0.68
C VAL A 94 21.41 14.75 1.26
N ARG A 95 20.11 14.58 0.95
CA ARG A 95 19.03 15.42 1.50
C ARG A 95 18.95 15.32 3.03
N ALA A 96 19.00 14.11 3.57
CA ALA A 96 19.03 13.88 5.01
C ALA A 96 20.28 14.52 5.64
N ARG A 97 21.47 14.35 5.04
CA ARG A 97 22.72 14.97 5.53
C ARG A 97 22.69 16.50 5.50
N ARG A 98 22.12 17.12 4.47
CA ARG A 98 21.95 18.59 4.42
C ARG A 98 21.01 19.09 5.53
N GLN A 99 19.94 18.35 5.82
CA GLN A 99 19.07 18.65 6.96
C GLN A 99 19.81 18.50 8.30
N PHE A 100 20.67 17.49 8.46
CA PHE A 100 21.53 17.35 9.63
C PHE A 100 22.60 18.46 9.73
N GLN A 101 23.20 18.91 8.63
CA GLN A 101 24.19 20.00 8.64
C GLN A 101 23.57 21.37 9.01
N LEU A 102 22.34 21.67 8.58
CA LEU A 102 21.62 22.87 9.04
C LEU A 102 21.28 22.81 10.54
N VAL A 103 21.09 21.62 11.12
CA VAL A 103 20.88 21.44 12.57
C VAL A 103 22.21 21.43 13.36
N LEU A 104 23.31 20.99 12.75
CA LEU A 104 24.64 20.90 13.39
C LEU A 104 25.45 22.21 13.34
N ALA A 105 25.00 23.23 12.60
CA ALA A 105 25.54 24.59 12.73
C ALA A 105 25.29 25.20 14.12
N GLY A 106 24.44 24.59 14.95
CA GLY A 106 24.16 25.00 16.32
C GLY A 106 24.84 24.20 17.43
N ASN A 107 25.48 23.05 17.16
CA ASN A 107 26.05 22.22 18.24
C ASN A 107 27.29 21.44 17.79
N ARG A 108 28.46 21.95 18.21
CA ARG A 108 29.71 21.21 18.36
C ARG A 108 29.49 20.11 19.39
N VAL A 109 29.83 18.86 19.03
CA VAL A 109 30.29 17.73 19.89
C VAL A 109 29.98 16.40 19.17
N GLU A 110 31.04 15.89 18.53
CA GLU A 110 31.49 14.49 18.58
C GLU A 110 30.44 13.38 18.48
N ARG A 111 30.26 12.80 17.28
CA ARG A 111 29.65 11.47 17.13
C ARG A 111 30.31 10.64 16.04
N ARG A 112 31.11 9.68 16.53
CA ARG A 112 31.48 8.36 16.00
C ARG A 112 30.73 7.98 14.71
N PHE A 113 31.49 7.94 13.62
CA PHE A 113 31.07 7.48 12.29
C PHE A 113 30.73 5.98 12.36
N VAL A 114 29.45 5.62 12.38
CA VAL A 114 29.03 4.21 12.27
C VAL A 114 29.30 3.77 10.83
N ARG A 115 30.36 2.97 10.67
CA ARG A 115 30.78 2.36 9.40
C ARG A 115 29.83 1.19 9.10
N PHE A 116 28.77 1.44 8.33
CA PHE A 116 27.90 0.35 7.86
C PHE A 116 28.40 -0.14 6.49
N GLN A 117 29.18 -1.21 6.54
CA GLN A 117 29.70 -1.94 5.38
C GLN A 117 28.56 -2.79 4.80
N MET A 118 28.21 -2.58 3.53
CA MET A 118 27.28 -3.46 2.82
C MET A 118 28.06 -4.70 2.36
N PRO A 119 27.73 -5.93 2.81
CA PRO A 119 28.24 -7.12 2.14
C PRO A 119 27.47 -7.29 0.84
N VAL A 120 28.13 -7.03 -0.30
CA VAL A 120 27.68 -7.57 -1.58
C VAL A 120 27.97 -9.06 -1.55
N ALA A 121 26.93 -9.88 -1.41
CA ALA A 121 27.05 -11.32 -1.52
C ALA A 121 27.35 -11.68 -2.99
N THR A 122 28.63 -11.84 -3.31
CA THR A 122 29.07 -12.53 -4.52
C THR A 122 28.73 -14.02 -4.37
N HIS A 123 27.61 -14.45 -4.94
CA HIS A 123 27.41 -15.86 -5.27
C HIS A 123 27.89 -16.10 -6.70
N SER A 124 29.21 -16.24 -6.88
CA SER A 124 29.76 -16.94 -8.05
C SER A 124 29.69 -18.45 -7.76
N GLY A 125 28.47 -19.00 -7.85
CA GLY A 125 28.24 -20.45 -7.79
C GLY A 125 28.51 -21.09 -9.14
N ARG A 126 29.74 -21.56 -9.33
CA ARG A 126 30.19 -22.39 -10.45
C ARG A 126 29.41 -23.72 -10.43
N LEU A 127 28.39 -23.87 -11.28
CA LEU A 127 27.75 -25.16 -11.57
C LEU A 127 28.51 -25.83 -12.71
N SER A 128 29.57 -26.55 -12.37
CA SER A 128 30.16 -27.58 -13.24
C SER A 128 29.17 -28.75 -13.33
N LEU A 129 28.37 -28.82 -14.40
CA LEU A 129 27.68 -30.05 -14.77
C LEU A 129 28.66 -30.96 -15.52
N GLY A 130 29.35 -31.81 -14.76
CA GLY A 130 29.85 -33.07 -15.27
C GLY A 130 28.71 -34.08 -15.25
N MET A 131 28.23 -34.48 -16.43
CA MET A 131 27.39 -35.67 -16.59
C MET A 131 28.06 -36.59 -17.60
N GLY A 132 28.39 -37.78 -17.12
CA GLY A 132 29.11 -38.82 -17.85
C GLY A 132 28.29 -39.47 -18.96
N ARG A 133 29.04 -40.07 -19.89
CA ARG A 133 28.53 -41.02 -20.88
C ARG A 133 28.08 -42.32 -20.20
N PRO A 134 26.94 -42.86 -20.64
CA PRO A 134 26.83 -44.27 -21.03
C PRO A 134 26.13 -44.36 -22.40
N GLN A 135 26.39 -45.28 -23.34
CA GLN A 135 27.16 -46.52 -23.41
C GLN A 135 27.98 -46.54 -24.70
#